data_AF-A0A940LXF3-F1
#
_entry.id   AF-A0A940LXF3-F1
#
_cell.length_a   1.000
_cell.length_b   1.000
_cell.length_c   1.000
_cell.angle_alpha   90.00
_cell.angle_beta   90.00
_cell.angle_gamma   90.00
#
_symmetry.space_group_name_H-M   'P 1'
#
loop_
_entity.id
_entity.type
_entity.pdbx_description
1 polymer ?
#
loop_
_entity_poly.entity_id
_entity_poly.type
_entity_poly.pdbx_seq_one_letter_code
_entity_poly.pdbx_strand_id
1 'polypeptide(L)'
;MFGFGKKRTVPAEVKPSDIGLLIDARVKIQRELHEGRLAEENARVAAAHPGASLATQFILTDDIWNGRHSAQLMGALELTPFDAFNVRFLPADEASAAILGQPYAYRGQFAEVVRGADDLIAQIFEAEGLPADPFEALGAPEAVKNEVRRNLAGLTNYLYEEHILPTLRSAG
;
A
#
# COMPACT_ATOMS: atom_id res chain seq x y z
N MET A 1 10.93 -25.14 52.50
CA MET A 1 11.87 -25.15 51.36
C MET A 1 11.07 -25.33 50.08
N PHE A 2 10.71 -24.26 49.38
CA PHE A 2 10.26 -24.32 47.98
C PHE A 2 10.56 -22.97 47.33
N GLY A 3 11.58 -22.95 46.48
CA GLY A 3 11.88 -21.84 45.61
C GLY A 3 12.06 -22.39 44.20
N PHE A 4 11.22 -21.97 43.27
CA PHE A 4 11.50 -22.01 41.83
C PHE A 4 10.64 -20.93 41.15
N GLY A 5 11.09 -19.68 41.27
CA GLY A 5 10.65 -18.62 40.37
C GLY A 5 11.23 -18.90 38.98
N LYS A 6 10.40 -19.36 38.04
CA LYS A 6 10.74 -19.35 36.62
C LYS A 6 11.01 -17.89 36.23
N LYS A 7 12.29 -17.54 36.03
CA LYS A 7 12.67 -16.31 35.35
C LYS A 7 12.04 -16.37 33.96
N ARG A 8 10.99 -15.58 33.73
CA ARG A 8 10.52 -15.29 32.36
C ARG A 8 11.69 -14.61 31.67
N THR A 9 12.28 -15.28 30.69
CA THR A 9 13.22 -14.67 29.76
C THR A 9 12.47 -13.53 29.08
N VAL A 10 12.89 -12.31 29.37
CA VAL A 10 12.49 -11.12 28.61
C VAL A 10 12.83 -11.42 27.15
N PRO A 11 11.90 -11.28 26.18
CA PRO A 11 12.24 -11.45 24.78
C PRO A 11 13.39 -10.49 24.44
N ALA A 12 14.36 -10.98 23.68
CA ALA A 12 15.48 -10.15 23.24
C ALA A 12 14.93 -8.85 22.62
N GLU A 13 15.50 -7.73 23.04
CA GLU A 13 15.23 -6.40 22.49
C GLU A 13 15.37 -6.48 20.95
N VAL A 14 14.25 -6.31 20.23
CA VAL A 14 14.27 -6.31 18.76
C VAL A 14 15.10 -5.12 18.32
N LYS A 15 16.20 -5.36 17.60
CA LYS A 15 17.08 -4.27 17.18
C LYS A 15 16.45 -3.54 15.98
N PRO A 16 16.67 -2.23 15.81
CA PRO A 16 16.19 -1.50 14.64
C PRO A 16 16.60 -2.13 13.29
N SER A 17 17.77 -2.76 13.23
CA SER A 17 18.24 -3.52 12.06
C SER A 17 17.35 -4.72 11.71
N ASP A 18 16.73 -5.34 12.71
CA ASP A 18 15.88 -6.51 12.54
C ASP A 18 14.51 -6.10 11.98
N ILE A 19 14.04 -4.88 12.32
CA ILE A 19 12.81 -4.30 11.78
C ILE A 19 12.93 -4.06 10.26
N GLY A 20 14.06 -3.52 9.80
CA GLY A 20 14.31 -3.33 8.37
C GLY A 20 14.27 -4.65 7.58
N LEU A 21 14.93 -5.69 8.09
CA LEU A 21 14.92 -7.02 7.47
C LEU A 21 13.52 -7.64 7.41
N LEU A 22 12.71 -7.45 8.45
CA LEU A 22 11.31 -7.93 8.47
C LEU A 22 10.44 -7.19 7.46
N ILE A 23 10.62 -5.86 7.33
CA ILE A 23 9.93 -5.05 6.32
C ILE A 23 10.30 -5.57 4.91
N ASP A 24 11.59 -5.71 4.62
CA ASP A 24 12.06 -6.17 3.30
C ASP A 24 11.52 -7.56 2.96
N ALA A 25 11.55 -8.49 3.91
CA ALA A 25 11.01 -9.83 3.73
C ALA A 25 9.49 -9.80 3.45
N ARG A 26 8.72 -9.00 4.19
CA ARG A 26 7.28 -8.86 3.97
C ARG A 26 6.97 -8.22 2.62
N VAL A 27 7.67 -7.15 2.25
CA VAL A 27 7.52 -6.50 0.94
C VAL A 27 7.82 -7.47 -0.20
N LYS A 28 8.88 -8.28 -0.06
CA LYS A 28 9.21 -9.31 -1.06
C LYS A 28 8.09 -10.34 -1.22
N ILE A 29 7.58 -10.91 -0.13
CA ILE A 29 6.50 -11.89 -0.17
C ILE A 29 5.24 -11.28 -0.82
N GLN A 30 4.86 -10.07 -0.41
CA GLN A 30 3.68 -9.40 -0.95
C GLN A 30 3.84 -9.03 -2.44
N ARG A 31 5.06 -8.70 -2.89
CA ARG A 31 5.37 -8.52 -4.30
C ARG A 31 5.14 -9.81 -5.09
N GLU A 32 5.68 -10.93 -4.63
CA GLU A 32 5.53 -12.22 -5.34
C GLU A 32 4.06 -12.64 -5.44
N LEU A 33 3.29 -12.49 -4.35
CA LEU A 33 1.84 -12.73 -4.35
C LEU A 33 1.11 -11.81 -5.32
N HIS A 34 1.50 -10.54 -5.37
CA HIS A 34 0.92 -9.55 -6.26
C HIS A 34 1.18 -9.85 -7.73
N GLU A 35 2.42 -10.20 -8.08
CA GLU A 35 2.80 -10.63 -9.43
C GLU A 35 2.02 -11.88 -9.86
N GLY A 36 1.81 -12.83 -8.94
CA GLY A 36 0.95 -14.00 -9.17
C GLY A 36 -0.49 -13.60 -9.52
N ARG A 37 -1.13 -12.72 -8.73
CA ARG A 37 -2.48 -12.22 -9.01
C ARG A 37 -2.57 -11.50 -10.36
N LEU A 38 -1.58 -10.67 -10.68
CA LEU A 38 -1.55 -9.97 -11.97
C LEU A 38 -1.43 -10.95 -13.15
N ALA A 39 -0.65 -12.02 -13.00
CA ALA A 39 -0.52 -13.06 -14.02
C ALA A 39 -1.83 -13.85 -14.20
N GLU A 40 -2.50 -14.20 -13.11
CA GLU A 40 -3.82 -14.86 -13.13
C GLU A 40 -4.88 -13.99 -13.82
N GLU A 41 -4.95 -12.71 -13.47
CA GLU A 41 -5.87 -11.75 -14.09
C GLU A 41 -5.57 -11.55 -15.58
N ASN A 42 -4.30 -11.47 -15.96
CA ASN A 42 -3.90 -11.41 -17.37
C ASN A 42 -4.26 -12.67 -18.14
N ALA A 43 -4.11 -13.86 -17.54
CA ALA A 43 -4.54 -15.11 -18.17
C ALA A 43 -6.06 -15.13 -18.39
N ARG A 44 -6.84 -14.65 -17.41
CA ARG A 44 -8.29 -14.50 -17.52
C ARG A 44 -8.69 -13.51 -18.61
N VAL A 45 -8.04 -12.36 -18.66
CA VAL A 45 -8.27 -11.33 -19.68
C VAL A 45 -7.90 -11.86 -21.07
N ALA A 46 -6.74 -12.48 -21.25
CA ALA A 46 -6.32 -13.00 -22.54
C ALA A 46 -7.27 -14.09 -23.07
N ALA A 47 -7.87 -14.90 -22.20
CA ALA A 47 -8.85 -15.91 -22.58
C ALA A 47 -10.18 -15.30 -23.08
N ALA A 48 -10.62 -14.18 -22.49
CA ALA A 48 -11.88 -13.51 -22.87
C ALA A 48 -11.69 -12.46 -23.97
N HIS A 49 -10.53 -11.82 -24.01
CA HIS A 49 -10.18 -10.67 -24.84
C HIS A 49 -8.76 -10.85 -25.41
N PRO A 50 -8.59 -11.68 -26.45
CA PRO A 50 -7.28 -11.92 -27.03
C PRO A 50 -6.59 -10.63 -27.47
N GLY A 51 -5.33 -10.45 -27.07
CA GLY A 51 -4.54 -9.25 -27.37
C GLY A 51 -4.66 -8.12 -26.36
N ALA A 52 -5.51 -8.25 -25.34
CA ALA A 52 -5.54 -7.32 -24.20
C ALA A 52 -4.66 -7.80 -23.04
N SER A 53 -4.12 -6.85 -22.28
CA SER A 53 -3.42 -7.11 -21.03
C SER A 53 -3.69 -6.03 -19.98
N LEU A 54 -3.47 -6.38 -18.73
CA LEU A 54 -3.58 -5.53 -17.56
C LEU A 54 -2.20 -5.25 -16.97
N ALA A 55 -2.12 -4.13 -16.27
CA ALA A 55 -0.98 -3.78 -15.45
C ALA A 55 -1.40 -3.13 -14.14
N THR A 56 -0.43 -3.05 -13.24
CA THR A 56 -0.62 -2.47 -11.92
C THR A 56 -0.58 -0.95 -11.96
N GLN A 57 -1.60 -0.33 -11.36
CA GLN A 57 -1.61 1.06 -10.95
C GLN A 57 -1.53 1.12 -9.42
N PHE A 58 -0.50 1.77 -8.91
CA PHE A 58 -0.36 2.10 -7.49
C PHE A 58 -1.02 3.46 -7.21
N ILE A 59 -1.83 3.54 -6.16
CA ILE A 59 -2.54 4.76 -5.79
C ILE A 59 -1.62 5.67 -4.96
N LEU A 60 -1.10 5.16 -3.85
CA LEU A 60 0.02 5.74 -3.13
C LEU A 60 1.30 5.30 -3.84
N THR A 61 2.05 6.28 -4.31
CA THR A 61 3.25 6.11 -5.14
C THR A 61 4.47 5.76 -4.30
N ASP A 62 5.56 5.40 -4.97
CA ASP A 62 6.85 5.12 -4.36
C ASP A 62 7.34 6.26 -3.45
N ASP A 63 7.04 7.52 -3.80
CA ASP A 63 7.39 8.69 -2.98
C ASP A 63 6.73 8.69 -1.59
N ILE A 64 5.54 8.10 -1.46
CA ILE A 64 4.86 7.96 -0.17
C ILE A 64 5.47 6.80 0.62
N TRP A 65 5.69 5.66 -0.05
CA TRP A 65 6.21 4.46 0.59
C TRP A 65 7.68 4.58 1.00
N ASN A 66 8.50 5.32 0.25
CA ASN A 66 9.90 5.60 0.55
C ASN A 66 10.13 7.01 1.12
N GLY A 67 9.04 7.72 1.45
CA GLY A 67 9.06 9.08 1.96
C GLY A 67 8.96 9.20 3.47
N ARG A 68 8.48 10.36 3.94
CA ARG A 68 8.42 10.74 5.36
C ARG A 68 7.62 9.77 6.23
N HIS A 69 6.60 9.12 5.67
CA HIS A 69 5.68 8.24 6.39
C HIS A 69 6.09 6.75 6.34
N SER A 70 7.18 6.42 5.65
CA SER A 70 7.62 5.05 5.36
C SER A 70 7.67 4.16 6.62
N ALA A 71 8.29 4.66 7.68
CA ALA A 71 8.46 3.91 8.93
C ALA A 71 7.13 3.69 9.67
N GLN A 72 6.17 4.62 9.60
CA GLN A 72 4.84 4.41 10.17
C GLN A 72 4.03 3.43 9.32
N LEU A 73 4.03 3.59 7.98
CA LEU A 73 3.29 2.73 7.07
C LEU A 73 3.79 1.28 7.10
N MET A 74 5.09 1.08 6.87
CA MET A 74 5.66 -0.27 6.78
C MET A 74 6.08 -0.80 8.14
N GLY A 75 6.65 0.02 9.03
CA GLY A 75 7.03 -0.42 10.37
C GLY A 75 5.82 -0.59 11.28
N ALA A 76 5.16 0.52 11.62
CA ALA A 76 4.12 0.53 12.66
C ALA A 76 2.81 -0.14 12.25
N LEU A 77 2.35 0.12 11.03
CA LEU A 77 1.09 -0.43 10.50
C LEU A 77 1.29 -1.76 9.77
N GLU A 78 2.53 -2.18 9.56
CA GLU A 78 2.86 -3.45 8.89
C GLU A 78 2.34 -3.57 7.46
N LEU A 79 2.09 -2.43 6.79
CA LEU A 79 1.57 -2.36 5.43
C LEU A 79 2.67 -2.53 4.39
N THR A 80 2.26 -2.72 3.14
CA THR A 80 3.13 -2.78 1.97
C THR A 80 2.50 -2.05 0.77
N PRO A 81 3.29 -1.62 -0.21
CA PRO A 81 2.77 -1.02 -1.45
C PRO A 81 1.79 -1.92 -2.22
N PHE A 82 1.83 -3.23 -1.99
CA PHE A 82 1.09 -4.25 -2.72
C PHE A 82 -0.23 -4.65 -2.04
N ASP A 83 -0.56 -4.03 -0.91
CA ASP A 83 -1.85 -4.23 -0.25
C ASP A 83 -3.01 -3.89 -1.18
N ALA A 84 -4.09 -4.68 -1.12
CA ALA A 84 -5.19 -4.60 -2.07
C ALA A 84 -5.86 -3.22 -2.13
N PHE A 85 -5.87 -2.47 -1.01
CA PHE A 85 -6.43 -1.12 -0.99
C PHE A 85 -5.63 -0.14 -1.84
N ASN A 86 -4.32 -0.37 -2.06
CA ASN A 86 -3.41 0.53 -2.76
C ASN A 86 -3.27 0.24 -4.27
N VAL A 87 -3.80 -0.89 -4.73
CA VAL A 87 -3.53 -1.41 -6.08
C VAL A 87 -4.82 -1.48 -6.89
N ARG A 88 -4.74 -1.10 -8.17
CA ARG A 88 -5.74 -1.39 -9.20
C ARG A 88 -5.08 -2.06 -10.40
N PHE A 89 -5.82 -2.95 -11.06
CA PHE A 89 -5.43 -3.52 -12.35
C PHE A 89 -6.18 -2.79 -13.46
N LEU A 90 -5.42 -2.11 -14.31
CA LEU A 90 -5.93 -1.28 -15.41
C LEU A 90 -5.33 -1.78 -16.73
N PRO A 91 -5.92 -1.41 -17.90
CA PRO A 91 -5.34 -1.75 -19.19
C PRO A 91 -3.86 -1.33 -19.28
N ALA A 92 -3.02 -2.21 -19.82
CA ALA A 92 -1.58 -1.98 -19.83
C ALA A 92 -1.16 -0.88 -20.82
N ASP A 93 -1.91 -0.73 -21.91
CA ASP A 93 -1.69 0.17 -23.04
C ASP A 93 -3.03 0.57 -23.72
N GLU A 94 -2.98 1.53 -24.65
CA GLU A 94 -4.16 2.00 -25.42
C GLU A 94 -4.85 0.88 -26.20
N ALA A 95 -4.09 -0.06 -26.75
CA ALA A 95 -4.64 -1.18 -27.51
C ALA A 95 -5.48 -2.10 -26.62
N SER A 96 -4.95 -2.45 -25.45
CA SER A 96 -5.65 -3.22 -24.43
C SER A 96 -6.90 -2.47 -23.93
N ALA A 97 -6.79 -1.17 -23.73
CA ALA A 97 -7.90 -0.33 -23.29
C ALA A 97 -9.06 -0.31 -24.29
N ALA A 98 -8.75 -0.16 -25.57
CA ALA A 98 -9.72 -0.23 -26.66
C ALA A 98 -10.43 -1.60 -26.73
N ILE A 99 -9.68 -2.70 -26.60
CA ILE A 99 -10.25 -4.06 -26.59
C ILE A 99 -11.16 -4.27 -25.37
N LEU A 100 -10.77 -3.75 -24.21
CA LEU A 100 -11.51 -3.90 -22.95
C LEU A 100 -12.66 -2.90 -22.80
N GLY A 101 -12.77 -1.90 -23.67
CA GLY A 101 -13.74 -0.81 -23.52
C GLY A 101 -13.53 0.00 -22.24
N GLN A 102 -12.27 0.14 -21.82
CA GLN A 102 -11.88 0.80 -20.58
C GLN A 102 -11.02 2.03 -20.88
N PRO A 103 -11.01 3.04 -19.99
CA PRO A 103 -10.14 4.19 -20.16
C PRO A 103 -8.65 3.81 -20.00
N TYR A 104 -7.78 4.45 -20.79
CA TYR A 104 -6.33 4.39 -20.66
C TYR A 104 -5.81 5.72 -20.14
N ALA A 105 -4.84 5.70 -19.20
CA ALA A 105 -3.93 6.81 -19.05
C ALA A 105 -2.50 6.31 -19.08
N TYR A 106 -1.64 7.14 -19.67
CA TYR A 106 -0.20 7.02 -19.53
C TYR A 106 0.15 6.97 -18.04
N ARG A 107 0.95 5.98 -17.62
CA ARG A 107 1.38 5.76 -16.23
C ARG A 107 2.32 6.87 -15.75
N GLY A 108 1.80 8.07 -15.57
CA GLY A 108 2.49 9.18 -14.95
C GLY A 108 2.18 9.24 -13.46
N GLN A 109 3.17 9.64 -12.65
CA GLN A 109 2.90 10.11 -11.29
C GLN A 109 2.18 11.46 -11.39
N PHE A 110 1.00 11.56 -10.79
CA PHE A 110 0.31 12.85 -10.65
C PHE A 110 0.90 13.58 -9.44
N ALA A 111 1.89 14.45 -9.67
CA ALA A 111 2.62 15.13 -8.58
C ALA A 111 1.70 15.86 -7.58
N GLU A 112 0.57 16.39 -8.05
CA GLU A 112 -0.45 17.02 -7.19
C GLU A 112 -1.17 16.01 -6.29
N VAL A 113 -1.42 14.79 -6.78
CA VAL A 113 -2.00 13.69 -6.02
C VAL A 113 -1.01 13.18 -4.97
N VAL A 114 0.28 13.12 -5.30
CA VAL A 114 1.33 12.72 -4.34
C VAL A 114 1.38 13.72 -3.17
N ARG A 115 1.39 15.02 -3.45
CA ARG A 115 1.42 16.06 -2.40
C ARG A 115 0.14 16.03 -1.56
N GLY A 116 -1.03 15.93 -2.18
CA GLY A 116 -2.30 15.84 -1.47
C GLY A 116 -2.40 14.58 -0.59
N ALA A 117 -1.93 13.43 -1.08
CA ALA A 117 -1.90 12.19 -0.32
C ALA A 117 -0.99 12.31 0.91
N ASP A 118 0.19 12.91 0.76
CA ASP A 118 1.15 13.05 1.83
C ASP A 118 0.57 13.85 3.03
N ASP A 119 -0.16 14.94 2.75
CA ASP A 119 -0.79 15.77 3.78
C ASP A 119 -2.02 15.09 4.41
N LEU A 120 -2.83 14.39 3.62
CA LEU A 120 -3.98 13.65 4.14
C LEU A 120 -3.55 12.48 5.02
N ILE A 121 -2.46 11.79 4.69
CA ILE A 121 -1.89 10.74 5.55
C ILE A 121 -1.48 11.31 6.91
N ALA A 122 -0.81 12.47 6.91
CA ALA A 122 -0.42 13.12 8.16
C ALA A 122 -1.64 13.49 9.02
N GLN A 123 -2.70 14.02 8.40
CA GLN A 123 -3.96 14.32 9.08
C GLN A 123 -4.64 13.08 9.65
N ILE A 124 -4.63 11.95 8.92
CA ILE A 124 -5.16 10.68 9.42
C ILE A 124 -4.37 10.22 10.65
N PHE A 125 -3.04 10.28 10.59
CA PHE A 125 -2.21 9.88 11.73
C PHE A 125 -2.49 10.74 12.96
N GLU A 126 -2.56 12.06 12.80
CA GLU A 126 -2.89 12.99 13.88
C GLU A 126 -4.30 12.75 14.46
N ALA A 127 -5.32 12.63 13.59
CA ALA A 127 -6.71 12.46 13.99
C ALA A 127 -6.95 11.18 14.79
N GLU A 128 -6.29 10.08 14.39
CA GLU A 128 -6.42 8.79 15.07
C GLU A 128 -5.44 8.62 16.24
N GLY A 129 -4.57 9.60 16.48
CA GLY A 129 -3.60 9.58 17.58
C GLY A 129 -2.45 8.60 17.34
N LEU A 130 -2.08 8.35 16.08
CA LEU A 130 -0.85 7.65 15.75
C LEU A 130 0.33 8.61 15.93
N PRO A 131 1.33 8.28 16.77
CA PRO A 131 2.47 9.17 17.00
C PRO A 131 3.20 9.52 15.71
N ALA A 132 3.63 10.79 15.61
CA ALA A 132 4.47 11.26 14.50
C ALA A 132 5.89 10.66 14.58
N ASP A 133 6.37 10.37 15.79
CA ASP A 133 7.62 9.62 15.97
C ASP A 133 7.41 8.16 15.55
N PRO A 134 8.14 7.64 14.55
CA PRO A 134 7.94 6.29 14.05
C PRO A 134 8.24 5.20 15.07
N PHE A 135 9.16 5.43 16.02
CA PHE A 135 9.48 4.46 17.05
C PHE A 135 8.38 4.37 18.11
N GLU A 136 7.78 5.51 18.47
CA GLU A 136 6.57 5.50 19.30
C GLU A 136 5.39 4.85 18.58
N ALA A 137 5.25 5.08 17.27
CA ALA A 137 4.20 4.49 16.46
C ALA A 137 4.25 2.95 16.43
N LEU A 138 5.44 2.33 16.49
CA LEU A 138 5.59 0.87 16.59
C LEU A 138 4.84 0.31 17.82
N GLY A 139 4.86 1.05 18.93
CA GLY A 139 4.21 0.69 20.18
C GLY A 139 2.74 1.11 20.29
N ALA A 140 2.17 1.73 19.25
CA ALA A 140 0.80 2.22 19.29
C ALA A 140 -0.22 1.07 19.51
N PRO A 141 -1.34 1.33 20.21
CA PRO A 141 -2.38 0.32 20.41
C PRO A 141 -2.94 -0.22 19.09
N GLU A 142 -3.22 -1.52 19.03
CA GLU A 142 -3.72 -2.17 17.81
C GLU A 142 -5.06 -1.59 17.33
N ALA A 143 -5.90 -1.07 18.25
CA ALA A 143 -7.13 -0.38 17.90
C ALA A 143 -6.88 0.89 17.07
N VAL A 144 -5.87 1.69 17.46
CA VAL A 144 -5.45 2.89 16.71
C VAL A 144 -4.89 2.49 15.35
N LYS A 145 -4.02 1.47 15.31
CA LYS A 145 -3.44 0.97 14.05
C LYS A 145 -4.53 0.51 13.07
N ASN A 146 -5.52 -0.24 13.56
CA ASN A 146 -6.63 -0.71 12.72
C ASN A 146 -7.49 0.43 12.18
N GLU A 147 -7.75 1.45 13.00
CA GLU A 147 -8.48 2.64 12.59
C GLU A 147 -7.73 3.39 11.47
N VAL A 148 -6.43 3.62 11.66
CA VAL A 148 -5.58 4.24 10.64
C VAL A 148 -5.56 3.42 9.35
N ARG A 149 -5.38 2.10 9.40
CA ARG A 149 -5.41 1.23 8.21
C ARG A 149 -6.73 1.34 7.45
N ARG A 150 -7.86 1.42 8.17
CA ARG A 150 -9.18 1.60 7.57
C ARG A 150 -9.29 2.96 6.87
N ASN A 151 -8.84 4.03 7.53
CA ASN A 151 -8.89 5.39 6.96
C ASN A 151 -7.94 5.54 5.76
N LEU A 152 -6.78 4.88 5.77
CA LEU A 152 -5.88 4.81 4.62
C LEU A 152 -6.54 4.09 3.43
N ALA A 153 -7.26 2.99 3.67
CA ALA A 153 -8.02 2.33 2.60
C ALA A 153 -9.16 3.21 2.05
N GLY A 154 -9.81 4.00 2.92
CA GLY A 154 -10.77 5.01 2.50
C GLY A 154 -10.13 6.11 1.65
N LEU A 155 -8.97 6.60 2.06
CA LEU A 155 -8.18 7.60 1.34
C LEU A 155 -7.79 7.11 -0.06
N THR A 156 -7.28 5.88 -0.20
CA THR A 156 -6.90 5.40 -1.54
C THR A 156 -8.09 5.27 -2.47
N ASN A 157 -9.27 4.88 -1.95
CA ASN A 157 -10.50 4.89 -2.73
C ASN A 157 -10.88 6.32 -3.16
N TYR A 158 -10.83 7.29 -2.25
CA TYR A 158 -11.07 8.70 -2.55
C TYR A 158 -10.11 9.21 -3.64
N LEU A 159 -8.80 8.99 -3.48
CA LEU A 159 -7.78 9.40 -4.44
C LEU A 159 -8.01 8.77 -5.82
N TYR A 160 -8.41 7.51 -5.84
CA TYR A 160 -8.73 6.83 -7.08
C TYR A 160 -9.95 7.44 -7.77
N GLU A 161 -11.07 7.58 -7.08
CA GLU A 161 -12.34 8.05 -7.67
C GLU A 161 -12.30 9.54 -8.07
N GLU A 162 -11.66 10.39 -7.27
CA GLU A 162 -11.72 11.85 -7.47
C GLU A 162 -10.56 12.40 -8.31
N HIS A 163 -9.42 11.71 -8.37
CA HIS A 163 -8.23 12.24 -9.04
C HIS A 163 -7.69 11.35 -10.15
N ILE A 164 -7.69 10.02 -9.96
CA ILE A 164 -7.13 9.09 -10.96
C ILE A 164 -8.18 8.76 -12.02
N LEU A 165 -9.36 8.29 -11.63
CA LEU A 165 -10.42 7.84 -12.52
C LEU A 165 -10.94 8.91 -13.49
N PRO A 166 -11.12 10.19 -13.08
CA PRO A 166 -11.53 11.24 -14.02
C PRO A 166 -10.45 11.49 -15.08
N THR A 167 -9.18 11.44 -14.67
CA THR A 167 -8.04 11.60 -15.60
C THR A 167 -7.98 10.47 -16.61
N LEU A 168 -8.19 9.22 -16.17
CA LEU A 168 -8.31 8.06 -17.05
C LEU A 168 -9.42 8.27 -18.09
N ARG A 169 -10.60 8.74 -17.67
CA ARG A 169 -11.75 8.96 -18.56
C ARG A 169 -11.57 10.10 -19.56
N SER A 170 -10.80 11.13 -19.21
CA SER A 170 -10.53 12.26 -20.10
C SER A 170 -9.51 11.96 -21.21
N ALA A 171 -8.78 10.85 -21.08
CA ALA A 171 -7.70 10.46 -21.98
C ALA A 171 -8.11 9.42 -23.04
N GLY A 172 -9.37 8.97 -23.06
CA GLY A 172 -9.95 8.07 -24.07
C GLY A 172 -11.11 8.72 -24.82
#